data_AF-A0A380MQQ1-F1
#
_entry.id   AF-A0A380MQQ1-F1
#
_cell.length_a   1.000
_cell.length_b   1.000
_cell.length_c   1.000
_cell.angle_alpha   90.00
_cell.angle_beta   90.00
_cell.angle_gamma   90.00
#
_symmetry.space_group_name_H-M   'P 1'
#
loop_
_entity.id
_entity.type
_entity.pdbx_description
1 polymer ?
#
loop_
_entity_poly.entity_id
_entity_poly.type
_entity_poly.pdbx_seq_one_letter_code
_entity_poly.pdbx_strand_id
1 'polypeptide(L)'
;MGEAGNLKTVVETCTLDGKKEVGADDGKCQIGATGSSILNGAAQDGTTIETGTGVPQVTLPQNAGDTGTIVATFGNKAATKIDAQTLTWTRSADGTWTCKTSVDVKFAPAGCPHSN
;
A
#
# COMPACT_ATOMS: atom_id res chain seq x y z
N MET A 1 1.51 8.07 -4.31
CA MET A 1 2.16 7.15 -5.29
C MET A 1 3.50 6.63 -4.79
N GLY A 2 4.46 7.50 -4.49
CA GLY A 2 5.83 7.10 -4.13
C GLY A 2 5.89 6.18 -2.91
N GLU A 3 5.31 6.60 -1.78
CA GLU A 3 5.36 5.85 -0.52
C GLU A 3 4.74 4.44 -0.66
N ALA A 4 3.56 4.33 -1.29
CA ALA A 4 2.93 3.04 -1.56
C ALA A 4 3.67 2.20 -2.61
N GLY A 5 4.25 2.85 -3.63
CA GLY A 5 4.98 2.17 -4.69
C GLY A 5 6.32 1.57 -4.22
N ASN A 6 6.96 2.20 -3.23
CA ASN A 6 8.20 1.71 -2.64
C ASN A 6 8.02 0.38 -1.90
N LEU A 7 6.80 0.06 -1.46
CA LEU A 7 6.50 -1.17 -0.73
C LEU A 7 6.39 -2.41 -1.63
N LYS A 8 6.35 -2.24 -2.96
CA LYS A 8 6.26 -3.39 -3.88
C LYS A 8 7.42 -4.36 -3.74
N THR A 9 8.64 -3.83 -3.62
CA THR A 9 9.84 -4.67 -3.51
C THR A 9 9.79 -5.54 -2.26
N VAL A 10 9.39 -4.98 -1.11
CA VAL A 10 9.27 -5.77 0.13
C VAL A 10 8.14 -6.80 0.04
N VAL A 11 7.03 -6.47 -0.63
CA VAL A 11 5.95 -7.43 -0.91
C VAL A 11 6.46 -8.59 -1.77
N GLU A 12 7.24 -8.32 -2.82
CA GLU A 12 7.82 -9.38 -3.66
C GLU A 12 8.78 -10.26 -2.85
N THR A 13 9.70 -9.66 -2.08
CA THR A 13 10.62 -10.42 -1.23
C THR A 13 9.85 -11.32 -0.26
N CYS A 14 8.87 -10.77 0.47
CA CYS A 14 8.06 -11.56 1.39
C CYS A 14 7.29 -12.70 0.70
N THR A 15 6.77 -12.44 -0.50
CA THR A 15 6.04 -13.44 -1.29
C THR A 15 6.98 -14.58 -1.73
N LEU A 16 8.19 -14.25 -2.18
CA LEU A 16 9.21 -15.22 -2.58
C LEU A 16 9.74 -16.04 -1.39
N ASP A 17 9.82 -15.42 -0.21
CA ASP A 17 10.15 -16.07 1.05
C ASP A 17 8.98 -16.92 1.62
N GLY A 18 7.82 -16.95 0.94
CA GLY A 18 6.66 -17.74 1.33
C GLY A 18 5.84 -17.17 2.49
N LYS A 19 6.06 -15.89 2.84
CA LYS A 19 5.31 -15.20 3.90
C LYS A 19 3.93 -14.79 3.38
N LYS A 20 2.89 -15.06 4.20
CA LYS A 20 1.48 -14.88 3.81
C LYS A 20 0.73 -13.83 4.60
N GLU A 21 1.37 -13.33 5.66
CA GLU A 21 0.81 -12.35 6.59
C GLU A 21 1.82 -11.26 6.89
N VAL A 22 1.32 -10.03 7.05
CA VAL A 22 2.10 -8.91 7.57
C VAL A 22 2.03 -8.93 9.10
N GLY A 23 3.15 -8.70 9.77
CA GLY A 23 3.19 -8.71 11.23
C GLY A 23 4.60 -8.71 11.82
N ALA A 24 4.68 -8.56 13.14
CA ALA A 24 5.92 -8.47 13.93
C ALA A 24 6.54 -9.82 14.30
N ASP A 25 5.77 -10.91 14.21
CA ASP A 25 6.21 -12.23 14.64
C ASP A 25 7.15 -12.89 13.63
N ASP A 26 7.89 -13.91 14.08
CA ASP A 26 8.71 -14.73 13.20
C ASP A 26 7.87 -15.40 12.12
N GLY A 27 8.41 -15.49 10.91
CA GLY A 27 7.68 -15.97 9.72
C GLY A 27 6.68 -14.96 9.13
N LYS A 28 6.43 -13.80 9.74
CA LYS A 28 5.60 -12.73 9.17
C LYS A 28 6.43 -11.72 8.38
N CYS A 29 5.76 -11.02 7.47
CA CYS A 29 6.37 -10.00 6.65
C CYS A 29 6.44 -8.69 7.40
N GLN A 30 7.66 -8.17 7.54
CA GLN A 30 7.94 -6.82 7.99
C GLN A 30 7.95 -5.92 6.77
N ILE A 31 7.01 -4.97 6.69
CA ILE A 31 6.87 -4.09 5.52
C ILE A 31 7.76 -2.85 5.66
N GLY A 32 8.00 -2.39 6.89
CA GLY A 32 8.82 -1.22 7.20
C GLY A 32 8.26 0.07 6.60
N ALA A 33 6.93 0.18 6.49
CA ALA A 33 6.32 1.37 5.90
C ALA A 33 6.63 2.62 6.74
N THR A 34 7.12 3.67 6.08
CA THR A 34 7.39 4.96 6.73
C THR A 34 6.08 5.75 6.89
N GLY A 35 5.83 6.27 8.08
CA GLY A 35 4.67 7.11 8.37
C GLY A 35 4.61 8.35 7.49
N SER A 36 3.46 8.59 6.86
CA SER A 36 3.20 9.74 5.99
C SER A 36 2.20 10.70 6.63
N SER A 37 2.49 11.99 6.57
CA SER A 37 1.59 13.04 7.09
C SER A 37 0.32 13.24 6.26
N ILE A 38 0.21 12.61 5.08
CA ILE A 38 -0.94 12.74 4.16
C ILE A 38 -1.70 11.43 3.95
N LEU A 39 -1.32 10.35 4.63
CA LEU A 39 -1.98 9.05 4.53
C LEU A 39 -2.60 8.68 5.86
N ASN A 40 -3.69 7.91 5.80
CA ASN A 40 -4.27 7.20 6.92
C ASN A 40 -3.88 5.71 6.86
N GLY A 41 -3.85 5.06 8.02
CA GLY A 41 -3.58 3.63 8.16
C GLY A 41 -2.56 3.36 9.25
N ALA A 42 -2.82 2.34 10.07
CA ALA A 42 -1.88 1.91 11.10
C ALA A 42 -0.78 1.02 10.50
N ALA A 43 0.39 1.00 11.13
CA ALA A 43 1.41 0.02 10.79
C ALA A 43 0.91 -1.41 11.08
N GLN A 44 1.04 -2.29 10.09
CA GLN A 44 0.55 -3.67 10.18
C GLN A 44 1.62 -4.64 10.71
N ASP A 45 2.88 -4.22 10.70
CA ASP A 45 4.03 -5.04 11.05
C ASP A 45 4.57 -4.76 12.45
N GLY A 46 3.81 -4.00 13.25
CA GLY A 46 4.16 -3.63 14.62
C GLY A 46 5.13 -2.45 14.73
N THR A 47 5.53 -1.84 13.61
CA THR A 47 6.39 -0.65 13.63
C THR A 47 5.64 0.55 14.23
N THR A 48 6.27 1.28 15.15
CA THR A 48 5.70 2.53 15.67
C THR A 48 5.84 3.64 14.62
N ILE A 49 4.73 4.33 14.32
CA ILE A 49 4.72 5.51 13.46
C ILE A 49 4.36 6.76 14.27
N GLU A 50 4.77 7.93 13.80
CA GLU A 50 4.51 9.20 14.48
C GLU A 50 3.00 9.50 14.53
N THR A 51 2.54 10.10 15.63
CA THR A 51 1.15 10.55 15.78
C THR A 51 0.76 11.52 14.65
N GLY A 52 -0.41 11.31 14.06
CA GLY A 52 -0.88 12.13 12.92
C GLY A 52 -0.23 11.79 11.58
N THR A 53 0.46 10.64 11.52
CA THR A 53 0.88 10.00 10.27
C THR A 53 0.12 8.69 10.05
N GLY A 54 0.15 8.18 8.83
CA GLY A 54 -0.38 6.87 8.49
C GLY A 54 0.43 6.20 7.38
N VAL A 55 0.19 4.90 7.18
CA VAL A 55 0.92 4.09 6.20
C VAL A 55 -0.02 3.36 5.24
N PRO A 56 0.45 3.03 4.02
CA PRO A 56 -0.31 2.16 3.13
C PRO A 56 -0.59 0.79 3.77
N GLN A 57 -1.77 0.26 3.50
CA GLN A 57 -2.21 -1.05 3.97
C GLN A 57 -1.89 -2.11 2.92
N VAL A 58 -1.07 -3.09 3.29
CA VAL A 58 -0.61 -4.18 2.46
C VAL A 58 -1.44 -5.44 2.73
N THR A 59 -1.88 -6.10 1.66
CA THR A 59 -2.36 -7.47 1.69
C THR A 59 -1.43 -8.31 0.84
N LEU A 60 -0.76 -9.28 1.47
CA LEU A 60 0.14 -10.17 0.77
C LEU A 60 -0.63 -11.22 -0.04
N PRO A 61 -0.10 -11.61 -1.21
CA PRO A 61 -0.59 -12.78 -1.91
C PRO A 61 -0.33 -14.04 -1.06
N GLN A 62 -1.22 -15.04 -1.14
CA GLN A 62 -1.08 -16.27 -0.35
C GLN A 62 -0.03 -17.23 -0.93
N ASN A 63 0.26 -17.09 -2.22
CA ASN A 63 1.30 -17.80 -2.96
C ASN A 63 1.85 -16.89 -4.07
N ALA A 64 2.98 -17.24 -4.68
CA ALA A 64 3.60 -16.44 -5.74
C ALA A 64 2.68 -16.17 -6.95
N GLY A 65 1.74 -17.09 -7.23
CA GLY A 65 0.74 -16.98 -8.29
C GLY A 65 -0.56 -16.29 -7.89
N ASP A 66 -0.65 -15.71 -6.69
CA ASP A 66 -1.86 -15.02 -6.22
C ASP A 66 -1.73 -13.49 -6.33
N THR A 67 -2.86 -12.81 -6.19
CA THR A 67 -2.92 -11.35 -6.19
C THR A 67 -2.64 -10.79 -4.79
N GLY A 68 -1.97 -9.64 -4.74
CA GLY A 68 -1.77 -8.86 -3.52
C GLY A 68 -2.13 -7.39 -3.76
N THR A 69 -2.27 -6.61 -2.69
CA THR A 69 -2.62 -5.19 -2.78
C THR A 69 -1.79 -4.33 -1.84
N ILE A 70 -1.58 -3.07 -2.24
CA ILE A 70 -1.07 -2.00 -1.39
C ILE A 70 -2.02 -0.82 -1.56
N VAL A 71 -2.76 -0.48 -0.51
CA VAL A 71 -3.78 0.57 -0.52
C VAL A 71 -3.30 1.74 0.32
N ALA A 72 -3.03 2.87 -0.31
CA ALA A 72 -2.81 4.14 0.37
C ALA A 72 -4.12 4.92 0.42
N THR A 73 -4.60 5.21 1.62
CA THR A 73 -5.78 6.07 1.82
C THR A 73 -5.29 7.46 2.17
N PHE A 74 -5.69 8.47 1.41
CA PHE A 74 -5.39 9.86 1.70
C PHE A 74 -6.14 10.32 2.95
N GLY A 75 -5.48 11.09 3.80
CA GLY A 75 -6.07 11.70 4.97
C GLY A 75 -5.05 12.53 5.75
N ASN A 76 -5.26 12.72 7.06
CA ASN A 76 -4.43 13.59 7.90
C ASN A 76 -4.30 15.01 7.32
N LYS A 77 -3.16 15.35 6.71
CA LYS A 77 -2.91 16.65 6.07
C LYS A 77 -3.18 16.65 4.56
N ALA A 78 -3.82 15.61 4.03
CA ALA A 78 -4.26 15.57 2.64
C ALA A 78 -5.23 16.74 2.33
N ALA A 79 -5.22 17.20 1.08
CA ALA A 79 -6.16 18.22 0.65
C ALA A 79 -7.59 17.67 0.76
N THR A 80 -8.53 18.50 1.25
CA THR A 80 -9.93 18.11 1.48
C THR A 80 -10.61 17.48 0.26
N LYS A 81 -10.16 17.84 -0.96
CA LYS A 81 -10.70 17.30 -2.22
C LYS A 81 -10.36 15.82 -2.47
N ILE A 82 -9.33 15.30 -1.81
CA ILE A 82 -8.88 13.91 -1.94
C ILE A 82 -8.90 13.15 -0.61
N ASP A 83 -9.41 13.76 0.45
CA ASP A 83 -9.54 13.10 1.75
C ASP A 83 -10.40 11.83 1.63
N ALA A 84 -9.98 10.76 2.33
CA ALA A 84 -10.55 9.42 2.27
C ALA A 84 -10.53 8.73 0.88
N GLN A 85 -10.03 9.38 -0.16
CA GLN A 85 -9.79 8.73 -1.46
C GLN A 85 -8.56 7.83 -1.37
N THR A 86 -8.42 6.92 -2.32
CA THR A 86 -7.43 5.86 -2.25
C THR A 86 -6.59 5.79 -3.51
N LEU A 87 -5.40 5.23 -3.34
CA LEU A 87 -4.54 4.77 -4.39
C LEU A 87 -4.18 3.32 -4.10
N THR A 88 -4.51 2.44 -5.04
CA THR A 88 -4.32 0.99 -4.91
C THR A 88 -3.32 0.52 -5.94
N TRP A 89 -2.24 -0.09 -5.47
CA TRP A 89 -1.41 -0.95 -6.27
C TRP A 89 -1.91 -2.38 -6.15
N THR A 90 -2.15 -3.03 -7.28
CA THR A 90 -2.55 -4.43 -7.35
C THR A 90 -1.45 -5.22 -8.03
N ARG A 91 -0.96 -6.25 -7.34
CA ARG A 91 -0.09 -7.27 -7.89
C ARG A 91 -0.94 -8.34 -8.56
N SER A 92 -0.64 -8.70 -9.79
CA SER A 92 -1.26 -9.84 -10.47
C SER A 92 -0.49 -11.14 -10.22
N ALA A 93 -1.09 -12.26 -10.61
CA ALA A 93 -0.52 -13.60 -10.49
C ALA A 93 0.85 -13.77 -11.18
N ASP A 94 1.11 -12.96 -12.20
CA ASP A 94 2.37 -12.94 -12.95
C ASP A 94 3.44 -12.02 -12.32
N GLY A 95 3.16 -11.44 -11.15
CA GLY A 95 4.06 -10.51 -10.47
C GLY A 95 4.11 -9.10 -11.07
N THR A 96 3.23 -8.78 -12.02
CA THR A 96 3.12 -7.41 -12.54
C THR A 96 2.27 -6.54 -11.62
N TRP A 97 2.50 -5.22 -11.67
CA TRP A 97 1.84 -4.26 -10.79
C TRP A 97 1.06 -3.23 -11.59
N THR A 98 -0.21 -3.05 -11.23
CA THR A 98 -1.08 -2.01 -11.78
C THR A 98 -1.48 -1.03 -10.68
N CYS A 99 -1.66 0.24 -11.03
CA CYS A 99 -2.13 1.28 -10.11
C CYS A 99 -3.49 1.80 -10.52
N LYS A 100 -4.37 1.99 -9.55
CA LYS A 100 -5.67 2.64 -9.70
C LYS A 100 -5.88 3.63 -8.56
N THR A 101 -6.66 4.67 -8.78
CA THR A 101 -6.99 5.64 -7.73
C THR A 101 -8.47 6.03 -7.77
N SER A 102 -9.09 6.24 -6.62
CA SER A 102 -10.44 6.79 -6.55
C SER A 102 -10.47 8.31 -6.60
N VAL A 103 -9.31 8.98 -6.73
CA VAL A 103 -9.30 10.42 -6.89
C VAL A 103 -9.96 10.84 -8.19
N ASP A 104 -10.65 11.98 -8.17
CA ASP A 104 -11.32 12.54 -9.35
C ASP A 104 -10.35 12.55 -10.54
N VAL A 105 -10.86 12.21 -11.73
CA VAL A 105 -10.08 12.09 -12.96
C VAL A 105 -9.17 13.30 -13.23
N LYS A 106 -9.57 14.50 -12.80
CA LYS A 106 -8.75 15.72 -12.97
C LYS A 106 -7.45 15.71 -12.13
N PHE A 107 -7.40 14.88 -11.09
CA PHE A 107 -6.26 14.70 -10.19
C PHE A 107 -5.56 13.36 -10.38
N ALA A 108 -6.14 12.44 -11.16
CA ALA A 108 -5.59 11.12 -11.40
C ALA A 108 -4.35 11.20 -12.31
N PRO A 109 -3.16 10.76 -11.86
CA PRO A 109 -1.97 10.77 -12.68
C PRO A 109 -2.03 9.67 -13.75
N ALA A 110 -1.35 9.86 -14.88
CA ALA A 110 -1.36 8.89 -15.98
C ALA A 110 -0.87 7.48 -15.57
N GLY A 111 0.10 7.41 -14.65
CA GLY A 111 0.63 6.14 -14.12
C GLY A 111 -0.25 5.48 -13.05
N CYS A 112 -1.34 6.14 -12.63
CA CYS A 112 -2.33 5.59 -11.72
C CYS A 112 -3.71 6.13 -12.08
N PRO A 113 -4.33 5.61 -13.15
CA PRO A 113 -5.59 6.14 -13.65
C PRO A 113 -6.74 5.95 -12.65
N HIS A 114 -7.77 6.78 -12.84
CA HIS A 114 -9.00 6.70 -12.05
C HIS A 114 -9.65 5.31 -12.13
N SER A 115 -10.21 4.85 -11.01
CA SER A 115 -11.13 3.71 -10.93
C SER A 115 -12.55 4.22 -10.70
N ASN A 116 -13.45 3.93 -11.64
CA ASN A 116 -14.89 4.15 -11.52
C ASN A 116 -15.48 3.41 -10.31
#